data_AF-W9XJI2-F1
#
_entry.id   AF-W9XJI2-F1
#
_cell.length_a   1.000
_cell.length_b   1.000
_cell.length_c   1.000
_cell.angle_alpha   90.00
_cell.angle_beta   90.00
_cell.angle_gamma   90.00
#
_symmetry.space_group_name_H-M   'P 1'
#
loop_
_entity.id
_entity.type
_entity.pdbx_description
1 polymer ?
#
loop_
_entity_poly.entity_id
_entity_poly.type
_entity_poly.pdbx_seq_one_letter_code
_entity_poly.pdbx_strand_id
1 'polypeptide(L)'
;MDLFDLDTYFSRIVPLKAVQNVMLRSAMAAVAANQIGQLLANHSPREDLQHLLPIMGEDGAMQHTDWFYKAANYYDRGISYLRIFLQRWLSDSNNDWIGHTSRSNTTRHASETGTRNVSNTALPHKRRRINEQESSGADMEALVAAISVFSLYESLDNPTEDWSQHLDGFKALLETKIIPQAMSAPRPRPDPFISMKAGRAAFWNFARADYLAAYINHSKTRLDPDNLTMWKAAGLPVTDDGTLTYNDPITPGSAVVSYRPGDREDLVSCTLIWIVLRTMNFIAPPEDAGGSTAHTPMSLDTPATKPGSDAGGPNSLRSRITRWKQLRRQLEDWYDNLPFTFQPYAIMGAQTPSDQPPDHPPRFTRIFFSVPMCAAALQLYHFAQILLLLNQPVDESDTRNLANRIRMFRKVSEESEHHSRQICGIALGKPPPAVARQMVHSLYLAGLCFEAKDDRMVVIELLKNIERETGASTAHRVRELREQWGWEEEVQEVQ
;
A
#
# COMPACT_ATOMS: atom_id res chain seq x y z
N MET A 1 5.92 7.39 -2.36
CA MET A 1 5.38 6.58 -3.46
C MET A 1 6.44 5.66 -4.05
N ASP A 2 7.66 6.15 -4.32
CA ASP A 2 8.73 5.33 -4.92
C ASP A 2 9.59 4.53 -3.92
N LEU A 3 9.12 4.29 -2.68
CA LEU A 3 9.96 3.67 -1.64
C LEU A 3 10.52 2.30 -2.04
N PHE A 4 9.81 1.58 -2.90
CA PHE A 4 10.18 0.27 -3.43
C PHE A 4 10.26 0.28 -4.97
N ASP A 5 10.52 1.46 -5.57
CA ASP A 5 10.64 1.65 -7.01
C ASP A 5 11.96 2.37 -7.33
N LEU A 6 13.01 1.61 -7.67
CA LEU A 6 14.31 2.18 -8.06
C LEU A 6 14.22 3.02 -9.34
N ASP A 7 13.21 2.75 -10.16
CA ASP A 7 12.93 3.47 -11.39
C ASP A 7 12.37 4.88 -11.12
N THR A 8 11.98 5.15 -9.86
CA THR A 8 11.53 6.42 -9.29
C THR A 8 10.48 7.12 -10.16
N TYR A 9 9.48 6.36 -10.59
CA TYR A 9 8.47 6.85 -11.54
C TYR A 9 7.71 8.06 -11.01
N PHE A 10 7.27 8.04 -9.74
CA PHE A 10 6.48 9.14 -9.17
C PHE A 10 7.31 10.39 -8.85
N SER A 11 8.62 10.25 -8.65
CA SER A 11 9.52 11.37 -8.36
C SER A 11 10.17 11.97 -9.61
N ARG A 12 10.40 11.17 -10.67
CA ARG A 12 11.07 11.62 -11.91
C ARG A 12 10.11 11.90 -13.06
N ILE A 13 9.10 11.06 -13.27
CA ILE A 13 8.26 11.11 -14.49
C ILE A 13 6.95 11.83 -14.25
N VAL A 14 6.27 11.50 -13.15
CA VAL A 14 4.96 12.07 -12.80
C VAL A 14 4.97 13.61 -12.70
N PRO A 15 5.98 14.27 -12.11
CA PRO A 15 6.03 15.74 -12.06
C PRO A 15 6.13 16.38 -13.45
N LEU A 16 6.88 15.77 -14.38
CA LEU A 16 7.00 16.25 -15.76
C LEU A 16 5.67 16.14 -16.50
N LYS A 17 4.92 15.04 -16.28
CA LYS A 17 3.58 14.86 -16.87
C LYS A 17 2.56 15.85 -16.31
N ALA A 18 2.65 16.20 -15.03
CA ALA A 18 1.76 17.17 -14.38
C ALA A 18 1.84 18.59 -15.00
N VAL A 19 2.95 18.94 -15.66
CA VAL A 19 3.08 20.22 -16.38
C VAL A 19 2.08 20.32 -17.54
N GLN A 20 1.65 19.19 -18.12
CA GLN A 20 0.73 19.16 -19.26
C GLN A 20 -0.65 18.59 -18.89
N ASN A 21 -0.76 17.83 -17.81
CA ASN A 21 -2.01 17.21 -17.37
C ASN A 21 -2.58 17.88 -16.11
N VAL A 22 -3.73 18.55 -16.25
CA VAL A 22 -4.35 19.32 -15.16
C VAL A 22 -4.86 18.43 -14.02
N MET A 23 -5.42 17.26 -14.32
CA MET A 23 -5.87 16.28 -13.32
C MET A 23 -4.70 15.86 -12.41
N LEU A 24 -3.57 15.48 -13.02
CA LEU A 24 -2.40 15.04 -12.28
C LEU A 24 -1.77 16.18 -11.48
N ARG A 25 -1.73 17.39 -12.05
CA ARG A 25 -1.26 18.59 -11.32
C ARG A 25 -2.12 18.88 -10.10
N SER A 26 -3.44 18.80 -10.25
CA SER A 26 -4.39 18.99 -9.16
C SER A 26 -4.20 17.93 -8.06
N ALA A 27 -4.06 16.65 -8.44
CA ALA A 27 -3.79 15.57 -7.48
C ALA A 27 -2.49 15.81 -6.68
N MET A 28 -1.40 16.16 -7.37
CA MET A 28 -0.11 16.45 -6.72
C MET A 28 -0.19 17.69 -5.82
N ALA A 29 -0.86 18.75 -6.28
CA ALA A 29 -1.04 19.98 -5.51
C ALA A 29 -1.89 19.75 -4.25
N ALA A 30 -2.89 18.85 -4.31
CA ALA A 30 -3.68 18.46 -3.15
C ALA A 30 -2.81 17.79 -2.08
N VAL A 31 -2.02 16.79 -2.47
CA VAL A 31 -1.09 16.10 -1.55
C VAL A 31 -0.05 17.05 -0.98
N ALA A 32 0.55 17.91 -1.81
CA ALA A 32 1.54 18.88 -1.36
C ALA A 32 0.94 19.91 -0.38
N ALA A 33 -0.24 20.45 -0.67
CA ALA A 33 -0.92 21.41 0.21
C ALA A 33 -1.30 20.77 1.54
N ASN A 34 -1.85 19.54 1.53
CA ASN A 34 -2.16 18.81 2.77
C ASN A 34 -0.89 18.60 3.60
N GLN A 35 0.19 18.15 2.96
CA GLN A 35 1.48 17.93 3.60
C GLN A 35 2.04 19.20 4.28
N ILE A 36 1.98 20.34 3.59
CA ILE A 36 2.42 21.64 4.15
C ILE A 36 1.54 22.03 5.34
N GLY A 37 0.21 21.88 5.22
CA GLY A 37 -0.74 22.14 6.30
C GLY A 37 -0.43 21.33 7.55
N GLN A 38 -0.18 20.03 7.40
CA GLN A 38 0.18 19.13 8.50
C GLN A 38 1.50 19.51 9.17
N LEU A 39 2.56 19.79 8.38
CA LEU A 39 3.86 20.19 8.93
C LEU A 39 3.77 21.51 9.74
N LEU A 40 2.95 22.45 9.27
CA LEU A 40 2.69 23.71 9.95
C LEU A 40 1.87 23.54 11.23
N ALA A 41 0.81 22.73 11.19
CA ALA A 41 -0.03 22.42 12.34
C ALA A 41 0.77 21.72 13.46
N ASN A 42 1.75 20.90 13.07
CA ASN A 42 2.61 20.16 14.01
C ASN A 42 3.84 20.95 14.48
N HIS A 43 3.92 22.25 14.20
CA HIS A 43 5.03 23.13 14.59
C HIS A 43 6.42 22.59 14.22
N SER A 44 6.52 21.99 13.03
CA SER A 44 7.80 21.50 12.51
C SER A 44 8.84 22.63 12.52
N PRO A 45 10.08 22.39 12.97
CA PRO A 45 11.06 23.45 13.11
C PRO A 45 11.38 24.08 11.75
N ARG A 46 11.58 25.41 11.72
CA ARG A 46 11.80 26.17 10.48
C ARG A 46 13.02 25.67 9.68
N GLU A 47 14.01 25.11 10.36
CA GLU A 47 15.18 24.49 9.75
C GLU A 47 14.81 23.33 8.81
N ASP A 48 13.84 22.49 9.21
CA ASP A 48 13.37 21.36 8.40
C ASP A 48 12.50 21.82 7.22
N LEU A 49 11.92 23.01 7.32
CA LEU A 49 11.02 23.61 6.31
C LEU A 49 11.74 24.55 5.34
N GLN A 50 13.07 24.63 5.36
CA GLN A 50 13.84 25.56 4.50
C GLN A 50 13.49 25.43 3.00
N HIS A 51 13.27 24.21 2.54
CA HIS A 51 12.89 23.90 1.16
C HIS A 51 11.48 24.41 0.77
N LEU A 52 10.64 24.73 1.76
CA LEU A 52 9.28 25.26 1.56
C LEU A 52 9.19 26.78 1.72
N LEU A 53 10.25 27.45 2.18
CA LEU A 53 10.27 28.91 2.39
C LEU A 53 9.83 29.71 1.15
N PRO A 54 10.25 29.37 -0.09
CA PRO A 54 9.77 30.10 -1.28
C PRO A 54 8.26 29.99 -1.51
N ILE A 55 7.63 28.93 -0.99
CA ILE A 55 6.19 28.65 -1.11
C ILE A 55 5.42 29.30 0.05
N MET A 56 6.05 29.37 1.23
CA MET A 56 5.45 29.89 2.46
C MET A 56 5.63 31.41 2.65
N GLY A 57 6.58 32.03 1.93
CA GLY A 57 6.96 33.44 2.08
C GLY A 57 8.13 33.62 3.05
N GLU A 58 9.02 34.59 2.76
CA GLU A 58 10.23 34.86 3.57
C GLU A 58 9.93 35.60 4.88
N ASP A 59 8.88 36.43 4.89
CA ASP A 59 8.51 37.28 6.02
C ASP A 59 7.45 36.61 6.88
N GLY A 60 7.67 36.58 8.19
CA GLY A 60 6.76 36.03 9.21
C GLY A 60 5.35 36.66 9.30
N ALA A 61 4.94 37.44 8.30
CA ALA A 61 3.54 37.65 7.99
C ALA A 61 3.06 36.44 7.19
N MET A 62 2.65 35.37 7.90
CA MET A 62 1.83 34.33 7.28
C MET A 62 0.71 35.05 6.52
N GLN A 63 0.75 35.06 5.17
CA GLN A 63 -0.51 35.10 4.45
C GLN A 63 -1.32 33.97 5.07
N HIS A 64 -2.51 34.29 5.59
CA HIS A 64 -3.46 33.37 6.23
C HIS A 64 -3.94 32.35 5.18
N THR A 65 -3.01 31.57 4.67
CA THR A 65 -3.18 30.56 3.66
C THR A 65 -3.63 29.35 4.43
N ASP A 66 -4.93 29.11 4.38
CA ASP A 66 -5.48 27.84 4.81
C ASP A 66 -5.04 26.76 3.81
N TRP A 67 -3.98 26.04 4.18
CA TRP A 67 -3.39 24.98 3.37
C TRP A 67 -4.32 23.77 3.27
N PHE A 68 -5.13 23.49 4.29
CA PHE A 68 -6.14 22.43 4.25
C PHE A 68 -7.26 22.80 3.28
N TYR A 69 -7.71 24.06 3.28
CA TYR A 69 -8.66 24.55 2.27
C TYR A 69 -8.07 24.48 0.84
N LYS A 70 -6.79 24.85 0.65
CA LYS A 70 -6.13 24.67 -0.66
C LYS A 70 -6.07 23.19 -1.07
N ALA A 71 -5.76 22.30 -0.14
CA ALA A 71 -5.70 20.87 -0.36
C ALA A 71 -7.04 20.32 -0.85
N ALA A 72 -8.13 20.64 -0.14
CA ALA A 72 -9.49 20.26 -0.52
C ALA A 72 -9.89 20.80 -1.90
N ASN A 73 -9.62 22.08 -2.19
CA ASN A 73 -9.94 22.66 -3.51
C ASN A 73 -9.19 21.97 -4.65
N TYR A 74 -7.90 21.66 -4.46
CA TYR A 74 -7.13 20.94 -5.48
C TYR A 74 -7.63 19.51 -5.64
N TYR A 75 -8.00 18.85 -4.54
CA TYR A 75 -8.59 17.51 -4.55
C TYR A 75 -9.91 17.51 -5.35
N ASP A 76 -10.86 18.39 -5.02
CA ASP A 76 -12.16 18.50 -5.72
C ASP A 76 -12.00 18.79 -7.21
N ARG A 77 -11.10 19.73 -7.55
CA ARG A 77 -10.77 20.05 -8.94
C ARG A 77 -10.18 18.84 -9.66
N GLY A 78 -9.29 18.11 -9.00
CA GLY A 78 -8.64 16.92 -9.54
C GLY A 78 -9.63 15.77 -9.79
N ILE A 79 -10.48 15.47 -8.82
CA ILE A 79 -11.55 14.45 -8.92
C ILE A 79 -12.56 14.83 -10.01
N SER A 80 -12.87 16.11 -10.18
CA SER A 80 -13.74 16.58 -11.26
C SER A 80 -13.16 16.23 -12.64
N TYR A 81 -11.87 16.50 -12.87
CA TYR A 81 -11.22 16.10 -14.12
C TYR A 81 -11.12 14.59 -14.28
N LEU A 82 -10.84 13.85 -13.21
CA LEU A 82 -10.83 12.39 -13.20
C LEU A 82 -12.18 11.81 -13.66
N ARG A 83 -13.29 12.32 -13.11
CA ARG A 83 -14.65 11.90 -13.49
C ARG A 83 -14.96 12.20 -14.95
N ILE A 84 -14.65 13.41 -15.42
CA ILE A 84 -14.84 13.80 -16.83
C ILE A 84 -14.02 12.88 -17.75
N PHE A 85 -12.78 12.59 -17.38
CA PHE A 85 -11.92 11.69 -18.12
C PHE A 85 -12.51 10.28 -18.22
N LEU A 86 -12.90 9.69 -17.08
CA LEU A 86 -13.50 8.36 -17.02
C LEU A 86 -14.82 8.28 -17.79
N GLN A 87 -15.68 9.30 -17.70
CA GLN A 87 -16.94 9.35 -18.45
C GLN A 87 -16.70 9.37 -19.96
N ARG A 88 -15.76 10.20 -20.43
CA ARG A 88 -15.36 10.24 -21.85
C ARG A 88 -14.81 8.89 -22.29
N TRP A 89 -13.95 8.31 -21.48
CA TRP A 89 -13.31 7.03 -21.77
C TRP A 89 -14.32 5.86 -21.85
N LEU A 90 -15.30 5.83 -20.93
CA LEU A 90 -16.40 4.84 -20.92
C LEU A 90 -17.38 5.06 -22.08
N SER A 91 -17.50 6.28 -22.62
CA SER A 91 -18.40 6.59 -23.73
C SER A 91 -17.80 6.28 -25.11
N ASP A 92 -16.48 6.09 -25.21
CA ASP A 92 -15.81 5.74 -26.46
C ASP A 92 -16.03 4.25 -26.79
N SER A 93 -16.89 3.98 -27.78
CA SER A 93 -17.29 2.64 -28.24
C SER A 93 -16.15 1.73 -28.74
N ASN A 94 -14.92 2.24 -28.84
CA ASN A 94 -13.72 1.47 -29.17
C ASN A 94 -13.07 0.80 -27.95
N ASN A 95 -13.49 1.12 -26.72
CA ASN A 95 -12.97 0.54 -25.49
C ASN A 95 -13.72 -0.73 -25.03
N ASP A 96 -14.81 -1.09 -25.72
CA ASP A 96 -15.68 -2.23 -25.44
C ASP A 96 -15.08 -3.57 -25.92
N TRP A 97 -14.44 -4.28 -24.99
CA TRP A 97 -14.51 -5.74 -24.94
C TRP A 97 -14.83 -6.12 -23.49
N ILE A 98 -16.10 -5.99 -23.13
CA ILE A 98 -16.64 -6.49 -21.86
C ILE A 98 -17.27 -7.85 -22.13
N GLY A 99 -16.77 -8.86 -21.42
CA GLY A 99 -17.38 -10.18 -21.34
C GLY A 99 -18.82 -10.09 -20.82
N HIS A 100 -19.69 -10.87 -21.45
CA HIS A 100 -21.12 -10.96 -21.25
C HIS A 100 -21.60 -10.85 -19.79
N THR A 101 -22.43 -9.86 -19.51
CA THR A 101 -23.58 -9.99 -18.59
C THR A 101 -24.81 -9.30 -19.21
N SER A 102 -25.77 -10.15 -19.61
CA SER A 102 -27.20 -9.91 -19.80
C SER A 102 -27.71 -8.51 -20.19
N ARG A 103 -27.78 -8.23 -21.51
CA ARG A 103 -28.71 -7.23 -22.06
C ARG A 103 -30.12 -7.83 -22.13
N SER A 104 -31.02 -7.38 -21.27
CA SER A 104 -32.45 -7.50 -21.54
C SER A 104 -32.83 -6.48 -22.62
N ASN A 105 -33.31 -7.00 -23.74
CA ASN A 105 -33.90 -6.23 -24.82
C ASN A 105 -35.19 -5.56 -24.36
N THR A 106 -35.35 -4.28 -24.69
CA THR A 106 -36.66 -3.78 -25.10
C THR A 106 -36.51 -2.82 -26.27
N THR A 107 -36.67 -3.38 -27.45
CA THR A 107 -36.91 -2.71 -28.72
C THR A 107 -38.17 -1.84 -28.61
N ARG A 108 -38.08 -0.55 -28.95
CA ARG A 108 -39.23 0.19 -29.49
C ARG A 108 -38.80 1.03 -30.68
N HIS A 109 -39.27 0.58 -31.84
CA HIS A 109 -39.35 1.31 -33.08
C HIS A 109 -40.09 2.63 -32.92
N ALA A 110 -39.60 3.67 -33.58
CA ALA A 110 -40.43 4.68 -34.23
C ALA A 110 -39.63 5.26 -35.40
N SER A 111 -40.07 4.92 -36.60
CA SER A 111 -39.62 5.46 -37.87
C SER A 111 -40.24 6.84 -38.07
N GLU A 112 -39.49 7.82 -38.58
CA GLU A 112 -40.08 8.82 -39.48
C GLU A 112 -39.03 9.43 -40.42
N THR A 113 -39.48 9.54 -41.66
CA THR A 113 -38.78 9.81 -42.92
C THR A 113 -38.50 11.29 -43.15
N GLY A 114 -37.37 11.61 -43.80
CA GLY A 114 -37.10 12.97 -44.27
C GLY A 114 -35.84 13.09 -45.13
N THR A 115 -35.95 12.71 -46.40
CA THR A 115 -34.97 12.94 -47.47
C THR A 115 -34.58 14.40 -47.63
N ARG A 116 -33.27 14.69 -47.77
CA ARG A 116 -32.74 15.69 -48.72
C ARG A 116 -31.23 15.57 -48.91
N ASN A 117 -30.86 15.16 -50.14
CA ASN A 117 -29.52 15.29 -50.70
C ASN A 117 -29.20 16.77 -50.98
N VAL A 118 -28.02 17.24 -50.58
CA VAL A 118 -27.28 18.28 -51.32
C VAL A 118 -25.79 17.96 -51.25
N SER A 119 -25.26 17.59 -52.41
CA SER A 119 -23.85 17.61 -52.76
C SER A 119 -23.33 19.04 -52.80
N ASN A 120 -22.18 19.33 -52.16
CA ASN A 120 -21.29 20.37 -52.64
C ASN A 120 -19.83 20.21 -52.16
N THR A 121 -18.98 19.98 -53.16
CA THR A 121 -17.63 20.54 -53.38
C THR A 121 -16.59 20.41 -52.26
N ALA A 122 -15.69 19.46 -52.50
CA ALA A 122 -14.37 19.36 -51.89
C ALA A 122 -13.45 20.53 -52.30
N LEU A 123 -12.70 21.06 -51.33
CA LEU A 123 -11.44 21.79 -51.49
C LEU A 123 -10.47 21.29 -50.40
N PRO A 124 -9.20 20.94 -50.71
CA PRO A 124 -8.34 20.21 -49.80
C PRO A 124 -7.57 21.18 -48.91
N HIS A 125 -8.11 21.54 -47.75
CA HIS A 125 -7.27 22.05 -46.68
C HIS A 125 -6.60 20.88 -45.98
N LYS A 126 -5.32 20.69 -46.34
CA LYS A 126 -4.35 19.80 -45.71
C LYS A 126 -4.20 20.16 -44.22
N ARG A 127 -5.18 19.77 -43.38
CA ARG A 127 -5.01 19.73 -41.93
C ARG A 127 -4.03 18.60 -41.65
N ARG A 128 -2.82 19.01 -41.27
CA ARG A 128 -1.81 18.18 -40.60
C ARG A 128 -2.54 17.34 -39.54
N ARG A 129 -2.67 16.04 -39.79
CA ARG A 129 -3.17 15.06 -38.82
C ARG A 129 -2.16 15.04 -37.69
N ILE A 130 -2.37 15.90 -36.69
CA ILE A 130 -1.60 15.88 -35.45
C ILE A 130 -1.99 14.59 -34.74
N ASN A 131 -0.98 13.96 -34.18
CA ASN A 131 -0.94 12.60 -33.67
C ASN A 131 -1.91 12.38 -32.48
N GLU A 132 -3.20 12.15 -32.73
CA GLU A 132 -4.18 11.78 -31.68
C GLU A 132 -3.84 10.47 -30.94
N GLN A 133 -2.96 9.64 -31.51
CA GLN A 133 -2.58 8.34 -30.94
C GLN A 133 -1.50 8.45 -29.85
N GLU A 134 -0.55 9.39 -29.95
CA GLU A 134 0.43 9.63 -28.88
C GLU A 134 -0.21 10.26 -27.62
N SER A 135 -1.30 11.02 -27.77
CA SER A 135 -1.99 11.64 -26.63
C SER A 135 -2.76 10.63 -25.79
N SER A 136 -3.36 9.60 -26.41
CA SER A 136 -4.21 8.63 -25.71
C SER A 136 -3.45 7.81 -24.65
N GLY A 137 -2.25 7.31 -24.97
CA GLY A 137 -1.42 6.58 -24.00
C GLY A 137 -0.84 7.48 -22.89
N ALA A 138 -0.46 8.71 -23.25
CA ALA A 138 0.02 9.70 -22.28
C ALA A 138 -1.06 10.08 -21.25
N ASP A 139 -2.32 10.13 -21.70
CA ASP A 139 -3.48 10.41 -20.86
C ASP A 139 -3.79 9.26 -19.88
N MET A 140 -3.66 8.00 -20.31
CA MET A 140 -3.83 6.84 -19.41
C MET A 140 -2.73 6.72 -18.36
N GLU A 141 -1.49 7.04 -18.71
CA GLU A 141 -0.39 7.12 -17.73
C GLU A 141 -0.64 8.19 -16.68
N ALA A 142 -1.18 9.35 -17.10
CA ALA A 142 -1.55 10.41 -16.19
C ALA A 142 -2.75 10.01 -15.30
N LEU A 143 -3.72 9.27 -15.84
CA LEU A 143 -4.84 8.71 -15.08
C LEU A 143 -4.37 7.81 -13.94
N VAL A 144 -3.57 6.79 -14.28
CA VAL A 144 -3.11 5.79 -13.31
C VAL A 144 -2.22 6.44 -12.24
N ALA A 145 -1.37 7.39 -12.64
CA ALA A 145 -0.58 8.19 -11.70
C ALA A 145 -1.49 9.05 -10.80
N ALA A 146 -2.51 9.71 -11.36
CA ALA A 146 -3.41 10.56 -10.59
C ALA A 146 -4.21 9.74 -9.56
N ILE A 147 -4.76 8.59 -9.94
CA ILE A 147 -5.45 7.67 -9.03
C ILE A 147 -4.52 7.26 -7.88
N SER A 148 -3.28 6.88 -8.19
CA SER A 148 -2.29 6.52 -7.16
C SER A 148 -1.98 7.68 -6.20
N VAL A 149 -1.95 8.91 -6.71
CA VAL A 149 -1.72 10.13 -5.90
C VAL A 149 -2.96 10.50 -5.07
N PHE A 150 -4.18 10.31 -5.59
CA PHE A 150 -5.42 10.51 -4.80
C PHE A 150 -5.54 9.49 -3.68
N SER A 151 -5.23 8.21 -3.94
CA SER A 151 -5.19 7.20 -2.87
C SER A 151 -4.18 7.56 -1.78
N LEU A 152 -3.05 8.18 -2.14
CA LEU A 152 -2.13 8.74 -1.15
C LEU A 152 -2.77 9.90 -0.38
N TYR A 153 -3.40 10.86 -1.06
CA TYR A 153 -4.08 12.00 -0.41
C TYR A 153 -5.06 11.53 0.66
N GLU A 154 -5.96 10.61 0.32
CA GLU A 154 -7.00 10.11 1.21
C GLU A 154 -6.41 9.36 2.41
N SER A 155 -5.35 8.56 2.17
CA SER A 155 -4.64 7.88 3.26
C SER A 155 -3.97 8.84 4.25
N LEU A 156 -3.69 10.09 3.84
CA LEU A 156 -3.12 11.13 4.70
C LEU A 156 -4.20 11.95 5.42
N ASP A 157 -5.35 12.14 4.80
CA ASP A 157 -6.42 13.01 5.30
C ASP A 157 -7.36 12.28 6.26
N ASN A 158 -7.75 11.04 5.95
CA ASN A 158 -8.71 10.30 6.76
C ASN A 158 -8.45 8.78 6.77
N PRO A 159 -7.54 8.27 7.64
CA PRO A 159 -7.10 6.87 7.60
C PRO A 159 -8.13 5.86 8.12
N THR A 160 -9.25 6.30 8.71
CA THR A 160 -10.17 5.45 9.47
C THR A 160 -11.54 5.20 8.82
N GLU A 161 -11.97 6.00 7.83
CA GLU A 161 -13.27 5.80 7.16
C GLU A 161 -13.15 6.01 5.64
N ASP A 162 -13.67 5.04 4.86
CA ASP A 162 -13.91 5.10 3.41
C ASP A 162 -12.74 5.41 2.45
N TRP A 163 -11.53 5.68 2.95
CA TRP A 163 -10.34 5.96 2.12
C TRP A 163 -10.02 4.84 1.11
N SER A 164 -10.41 3.60 1.39
CA SER A 164 -10.11 2.47 0.52
C SER A 164 -11.06 2.35 -0.68
N GLN A 165 -12.16 3.11 -0.74
CA GLN A 165 -13.14 3.03 -1.83
C GLN A 165 -12.52 3.38 -3.20
N HIS A 166 -11.57 4.32 -3.23
CA HIS A 166 -10.87 4.68 -4.47
C HIS A 166 -9.96 3.56 -4.99
N LEU A 167 -9.57 2.61 -4.13
CA LEU A 167 -8.84 1.41 -4.54
C LEU A 167 -9.73 0.45 -5.35
N ASP A 168 -11.06 0.48 -5.19
CA ASP A 168 -11.97 -0.37 -5.97
C ASP A 168 -11.99 0.05 -7.45
N GLY A 169 -12.04 1.37 -7.70
CA GLY A 169 -11.93 1.92 -9.05
C GLY A 169 -10.58 1.60 -9.70
N PHE A 170 -9.49 1.66 -8.93
CA PHE A 170 -8.17 1.31 -9.44
C PHE A 170 -8.02 -0.20 -9.71
N LYS A 171 -8.56 -1.05 -8.83
CA LYS A 171 -8.61 -2.50 -9.01
C LYS A 171 -9.26 -2.86 -10.34
N ALA A 172 -10.43 -2.28 -10.64
CA ALA A 172 -11.13 -2.53 -11.90
C ALA A 172 -10.26 -2.16 -13.11
N LEU A 173 -9.54 -1.03 -13.06
CA LEU A 173 -8.62 -0.63 -14.13
C LEU A 173 -7.42 -1.58 -14.28
N LEU A 174 -6.87 -2.05 -13.15
CA LEU A 174 -5.78 -3.02 -13.13
C LEU A 174 -6.19 -4.34 -13.79
N GLU A 175 -7.34 -4.89 -13.38
CA GLU A 175 -7.85 -6.19 -13.85
C GLU A 175 -8.29 -6.15 -15.31
N THR A 176 -8.88 -5.04 -15.77
CA THR A 176 -9.45 -4.95 -17.12
C THR A 176 -8.43 -4.60 -18.20
N LYS A 177 -7.41 -3.80 -17.89
CA LYS A 177 -6.51 -3.24 -18.91
C LYS A 177 -5.03 -3.50 -18.62
N ILE A 178 -4.56 -3.23 -17.40
CA ILE A 178 -3.12 -3.24 -17.09
C ILE A 178 -2.57 -4.67 -16.99
N ILE A 179 -3.23 -5.55 -16.22
CA ILE A 179 -2.81 -6.94 -16.03
C ILE A 179 -2.93 -7.74 -17.33
N PRO A 180 -4.04 -7.69 -18.09
CA PRO A 180 -4.14 -8.41 -19.37
C PRO A 180 -3.11 -7.96 -20.39
N GLN A 181 -2.75 -6.66 -20.41
CA GLN A 181 -1.66 -6.17 -21.24
C GLN A 181 -0.32 -6.79 -20.82
N ALA A 182 0.01 -6.74 -19.53
CA ALA A 182 1.27 -7.25 -19.01
C ALA A 182 1.43 -8.76 -19.26
N MET A 183 0.34 -9.53 -19.17
CA MET A 183 0.30 -10.97 -19.45
C MET A 183 0.47 -11.32 -20.94
N SER A 184 0.26 -10.38 -21.86
CA SER A 184 0.38 -10.62 -23.30
C SER A 184 1.83 -10.56 -23.84
N ALA A 185 2.82 -10.25 -22.99
CA ALA A 185 4.23 -10.21 -23.37
C ALA A 185 4.80 -11.64 -23.50
N PRO A 186 5.36 -12.02 -24.66
CA PRO A 186 6.71 -11.54 -25.01
C PRO A 186 6.77 -10.71 -26.29
N ARG A 187 5.62 -10.43 -26.94
CA ARG A 187 5.58 -9.57 -28.13
C ARG A 187 5.15 -8.15 -27.73
N PRO A 188 5.95 -7.11 -28.04
CA PRO A 188 5.52 -5.74 -27.83
C PRO A 188 4.22 -5.52 -28.62
N ARG A 189 3.15 -5.11 -27.94
CA ARG A 189 1.97 -4.60 -28.65
C ARG A 189 2.43 -3.35 -29.42
N PRO A 190 2.00 -3.16 -30.69
CA PRO A 190 2.37 -1.98 -31.48
C PRO A 190 2.04 -0.67 -30.74
N ASP A 191 0.91 -0.68 -30.03
CA ASP A 191 0.42 0.43 -29.22
C ASP A 191 0.00 -0.09 -27.82
N PRO A 192 0.86 -0.03 -26.80
CA PRO A 192 0.47 -0.38 -25.43
C PRO A 192 -0.46 0.68 -24.85
N PHE A 193 -1.48 0.25 -24.10
CA PHE A 193 -2.40 1.10 -23.34
C PHE A 193 -1.67 1.94 -22.28
N ILE A 194 -0.63 1.38 -21.68
CA ILE A 194 0.24 2.05 -20.70
C ILE A 194 1.68 1.54 -20.86
N SER A 195 2.72 2.36 -20.64
CA SER A 195 4.09 1.85 -20.62
C SER A 195 4.28 0.83 -19.50
N MET A 196 5.18 -0.14 -19.72
CA MET A 196 5.51 -1.16 -18.70
C MET A 196 6.03 -0.53 -17.41
N LYS A 197 6.79 0.58 -17.50
CA LYS A 197 7.30 1.30 -16.33
C LYS A 197 6.17 1.92 -15.51
N ALA A 198 5.27 2.67 -16.16
CA ALA A 198 4.11 3.27 -15.49
C ALA A 198 3.16 2.21 -14.91
N GLY A 199 2.88 1.14 -15.65
CA GLY A 199 2.04 0.04 -15.20
C GLY A 199 2.61 -0.68 -13.97
N ARG A 200 3.91 -0.99 -13.96
CA ARG A 200 4.58 -1.64 -12.81
C ARG A 200 4.62 -0.72 -11.60
N ALA A 201 5.02 0.55 -11.76
CA ALA A 201 5.09 1.50 -10.66
C ALA A 201 3.72 1.67 -9.98
N ALA A 202 2.66 1.73 -10.78
CA ALA A 202 1.31 1.86 -10.27
C ALA A 202 0.78 0.58 -9.62
N PHE A 203 1.04 -0.59 -10.22
CA PHE A 203 0.70 -1.89 -9.63
C PHE A 203 1.34 -2.06 -8.23
N TRP A 204 2.63 -1.75 -8.09
CA TRP A 204 3.32 -1.89 -6.79
C TRP A 204 2.91 -0.80 -5.78
N ASN A 205 2.53 0.40 -6.22
CA ASN A 205 1.89 1.37 -5.33
C ASN A 205 0.52 0.86 -4.85
N PHE A 206 -0.28 0.27 -5.74
CA PHE A 206 -1.56 -0.34 -5.39
C PHE A 206 -1.39 -1.50 -4.40
N ALA A 207 -0.49 -2.44 -4.68
CA ALA A 207 -0.20 -3.58 -3.81
C ALA A 207 0.15 -3.15 -2.37
N ARG A 208 0.87 -2.02 -2.23
CA ARG A 208 1.20 -1.43 -0.93
C ARG A 208 -0.02 -0.82 -0.23
N ALA A 209 -0.84 -0.07 -0.96
CA ALA A 209 -2.07 0.48 -0.42
C ALA A 209 -3.05 -0.64 -0.02
N ASP A 210 -3.10 -1.72 -0.80
CA ASP A 210 -4.03 -2.83 -0.62
C ASP A 210 -3.72 -3.67 0.62
N TYR A 211 -2.45 -4.04 0.86
CA TYR A 211 -2.13 -4.75 2.12
C TYR A 211 -2.41 -3.87 3.34
N LEU A 212 -2.19 -2.56 3.23
CA LEU A 212 -2.44 -1.64 4.34
C LEU A 212 -3.94 -1.48 4.60
N ALA A 213 -4.74 -1.40 3.53
CA ALA A 213 -6.20 -1.42 3.61
C ALA A 213 -6.70 -2.71 4.26
N ALA A 214 -6.19 -3.86 3.84
CA ALA A 214 -6.53 -5.16 4.40
C ALA A 214 -6.19 -5.23 5.91
N TYR A 215 -5.04 -4.70 6.32
CA TYR A 215 -4.64 -4.63 7.72
C TYR A 215 -5.58 -3.75 8.55
N ILE A 216 -5.85 -2.52 8.10
CA ILE A 216 -6.68 -1.54 8.84
C ILE A 216 -8.13 -2.00 8.92
N ASN A 217 -8.69 -2.53 7.83
CA ASN A 217 -10.10 -2.91 7.73
C ASN A 217 -10.36 -4.34 8.20
N HIS A 218 -9.34 -5.07 8.65
CA HIS A 218 -9.40 -6.49 8.99
C HIS A 218 -10.09 -7.32 7.90
N SER A 219 -9.69 -7.11 6.64
CA SER A 219 -10.29 -7.74 5.47
C SER A 219 -9.25 -8.44 4.62
N LYS A 220 -9.69 -9.18 3.60
CA LYS A 220 -8.79 -9.71 2.57
C LYS A 220 -8.33 -8.58 1.63
N THR A 221 -7.17 -8.80 1.03
CA THR A 221 -6.60 -7.97 -0.03
C THR A 221 -7.46 -8.04 -1.28
N ARG A 222 -7.53 -6.94 -2.01
CA ARG A 222 -8.21 -6.85 -3.31
C ARG A 222 -7.45 -7.61 -4.40
N LEU A 223 -6.12 -7.56 -4.37
CA LEU A 223 -5.28 -8.39 -5.22
C LEU A 223 -5.31 -9.82 -4.70
N ASP A 224 -5.55 -10.78 -5.59
CA ASP A 224 -5.37 -12.20 -5.28
C ASP A 224 -3.87 -12.54 -5.26
N PRO A 225 -3.29 -12.85 -4.09
CA PRO A 225 -1.88 -13.20 -3.99
C PRO A 225 -1.55 -14.56 -4.61
N ASP A 226 -2.55 -15.44 -4.76
CA ASP A 226 -2.38 -16.80 -5.29
C ASP A 226 -2.48 -16.82 -6.83
N ASN A 227 -2.87 -15.71 -7.48
CA ASN A 227 -2.79 -15.52 -8.94
C ASN A 227 -1.35 -15.22 -9.40
N LEU A 228 -0.49 -16.24 -9.43
CA LEU A 228 0.93 -16.12 -9.78
C LEU A 228 1.17 -15.52 -11.17
N THR A 229 0.25 -15.72 -12.11
CA THR A 229 0.36 -15.16 -13.47
C THR A 229 0.34 -13.64 -13.47
N MET A 230 -0.53 -13.04 -12.66
CA MET A 230 -0.59 -11.58 -12.47
C MET A 230 0.72 -11.06 -11.86
N TRP A 231 1.24 -11.72 -10.82
CA TRP A 231 2.46 -11.30 -10.14
C TRP A 231 3.70 -11.40 -11.03
N LYS A 232 3.83 -12.49 -11.80
CA LYS A 232 4.88 -12.65 -12.82
C LYS A 232 4.79 -11.55 -13.88
N ALA A 233 3.58 -11.20 -14.33
CA ALA A 233 3.37 -10.11 -15.27
C ALA A 233 3.77 -8.73 -14.71
N ALA A 234 3.64 -8.53 -13.39
CA ALA A 234 4.14 -7.35 -12.69
C ALA A 234 5.67 -7.35 -12.44
N GLY A 235 6.37 -8.42 -12.84
CA GLY A 235 7.81 -8.60 -12.72
C GLY A 235 8.26 -9.25 -11.41
N LEU A 236 7.38 -9.96 -10.69
CA LEU A 236 7.76 -10.71 -9.49
C LEU A 236 8.61 -11.94 -9.87
N PRO A 237 9.82 -12.11 -9.31
CA PRO A 237 10.66 -13.29 -9.55
C PRO A 237 10.19 -14.46 -8.68
N VAL A 238 9.21 -15.20 -9.20
CA VAL A 238 8.62 -16.38 -8.55
C VAL A 238 8.42 -17.50 -9.58
N THR A 239 8.56 -18.75 -9.17
CA THR A 239 8.24 -19.94 -9.98
C THR A 239 6.73 -20.26 -9.96
N ASP A 240 6.28 -21.25 -10.74
CA ASP A 240 4.87 -21.71 -10.73
C ASP A 240 4.47 -22.42 -9.43
N ASP A 241 5.43 -22.96 -8.68
CA ASP A 241 5.24 -23.55 -7.35
C ASP A 241 5.30 -22.52 -6.20
N GLY A 242 5.52 -21.24 -6.51
CA GLY A 242 5.56 -20.17 -5.51
C GLY A 242 6.93 -19.98 -4.83
N THR A 243 8.00 -20.57 -5.37
CA THR A 243 9.38 -20.44 -4.89
C THR A 243 10.00 -19.15 -5.45
N LEU A 244 10.73 -18.41 -4.61
CA LEU A 244 11.33 -17.13 -4.97
C LEU A 244 12.63 -17.33 -5.76
N THR A 245 12.83 -16.56 -6.84
CA THR A 245 13.99 -16.74 -7.76
C THR A 245 14.86 -15.49 -7.93
N TYR A 246 14.72 -14.50 -7.04
CA TYR A 246 15.49 -13.25 -7.13
C TYR A 246 17.01 -13.45 -7.00
N ASN A 247 17.45 -14.59 -6.43
CA ASN A 247 18.86 -14.97 -6.30
C ASN A 247 19.38 -15.85 -7.45
N ASP A 248 18.55 -16.21 -8.44
CA ASP A 248 18.95 -17.11 -9.52
C ASP A 248 19.79 -16.35 -10.58
N PRO A 249 21.10 -16.66 -10.72
CA PRO A 249 21.97 -16.00 -11.69
C PRO A 249 21.60 -16.30 -13.16
N ILE A 250 20.72 -17.26 -13.42
CA ILE A 250 20.34 -17.73 -14.76
C ILE A 250 19.11 -16.99 -15.31
N THR A 251 18.36 -16.26 -14.47
CA THR A 251 17.21 -15.48 -14.94
C THR A 251 17.70 -14.38 -15.90
N PRO A 252 17.35 -14.41 -17.20
CA PRO A 252 17.80 -13.39 -18.12
C PRO A 252 17.20 -12.06 -17.68
N GLY A 253 18.05 -11.17 -17.17
CA GLY A 253 17.65 -9.79 -16.94
C GLY A 253 17.08 -9.25 -18.23
N SER A 254 15.83 -8.77 -18.21
CA SER A 254 15.23 -8.06 -19.33
C SER A 254 16.25 -7.07 -19.90
N ALA A 255 16.62 -7.28 -21.17
CA ALA A 255 17.87 -6.83 -21.79
C ALA A 255 17.93 -5.32 -22.11
N VAL A 256 17.31 -4.45 -21.30
CA VAL A 256 17.19 -3.00 -21.61
C VAL A 256 18.01 -2.11 -20.67
N VAL A 257 18.55 -2.61 -19.56
CA VAL A 257 19.44 -1.80 -18.72
C VAL A 257 20.57 -2.67 -18.15
N SER A 258 21.80 -2.40 -18.57
CA SER A 258 23.01 -3.04 -18.07
C SER A 258 23.35 -2.56 -16.64
N TYR A 259 22.72 -3.17 -15.64
CA TYR A 259 23.14 -3.18 -14.23
C TYR A 259 23.28 -4.64 -13.77
N ARG A 260 24.22 -4.92 -12.86
CA ARG A 260 24.61 -6.28 -12.47
C ARG A 260 23.44 -7.02 -11.78
N PRO A 261 23.42 -8.37 -11.81
CA PRO A 261 22.37 -9.19 -11.20
C PRO A 261 22.19 -9.03 -9.68
N GLY A 262 23.16 -8.42 -8.98
CA GLY A 262 23.17 -8.28 -7.51
C GLY A 262 22.53 -7.00 -6.94
N ASP A 263 22.02 -6.08 -7.78
CA ASP A 263 21.59 -4.73 -7.38
C ASP A 263 20.08 -4.50 -7.66
N ARG A 264 19.23 -5.42 -7.19
CA ARG A 264 17.76 -5.34 -7.37
C ARG A 264 17.01 -5.36 -6.04
N GLU A 265 17.35 -4.42 -5.15
CA GLU A 265 16.67 -4.25 -3.87
C GLU A 265 15.16 -4.07 -4.02
N ASP A 266 14.71 -3.45 -5.12
CA ASP A 266 13.30 -3.31 -5.44
C ASP A 266 12.61 -4.66 -5.65
N LEU A 267 13.21 -5.56 -6.44
CA LEU A 267 12.64 -6.90 -6.66
C LEU A 267 12.58 -7.71 -5.36
N VAL A 268 13.65 -7.70 -4.57
CA VAL A 268 13.70 -8.39 -3.27
C VAL A 268 12.66 -7.81 -2.30
N SER A 269 12.44 -6.50 -2.33
CA SER A 269 11.42 -5.86 -1.50
C SER A 269 10.00 -6.12 -2.01
N CYS A 270 9.80 -6.19 -3.33
CA CYS A 270 8.54 -6.57 -3.98
C CYS A 270 8.12 -8.01 -3.62
N THR A 271 9.08 -8.94 -3.51
CA THR A 271 8.76 -10.30 -3.05
C THR A 271 8.28 -10.31 -1.60
N LEU A 272 8.84 -9.46 -0.75
CA LEU A 272 8.32 -9.30 0.62
C LEU A 272 6.89 -8.74 0.62
N ILE A 273 6.60 -7.69 -0.18
CA ILE A 273 5.24 -7.13 -0.28
C ILE A 273 4.23 -8.21 -0.69
N TRP A 274 4.60 -9.09 -1.62
CA TRP A 274 3.78 -10.23 -2.01
C TRP A 274 3.52 -11.20 -0.85
N ILE A 275 4.55 -11.55 -0.06
CA ILE A 275 4.38 -12.39 1.14
C ILE A 275 3.48 -11.70 2.16
N VAL A 276 3.61 -10.38 2.36
CA VAL A 276 2.75 -9.62 3.28
C VAL A 276 1.28 -9.65 2.86
N LEU A 277 0.98 -9.49 1.57
CA LEU A 277 -0.40 -9.64 1.09
C LEU A 277 -0.97 -11.03 1.39
N ARG A 278 -0.16 -12.09 1.26
CA ARG A 278 -0.55 -13.46 1.64
C ARG A 278 -0.78 -13.58 3.14
N THR A 279 0.03 -12.92 3.95
CA THR A 279 -0.15 -12.83 5.41
C THR A 279 -1.47 -12.12 5.74
N MET A 280 -1.80 -10.99 5.08
CA MET A 280 -3.08 -10.29 5.28
C MET A 280 -4.27 -11.21 4.99
N ASN A 281 -4.25 -11.94 3.87
CA ASN A 281 -5.32 -12.90 3.54
C ASN A 281 -5.40 -14.09 4.50
N PHE A 282 -4.30 -14.46 5.15
CA PHE A 282 -4.29 -15.51 6.16
C PHE A 282 -4.90 -15.05 7.50
N ILE A 283 -4.63 -13.81 7.92
CA ILE A 283 -5.14 -13.27 9.19
C ILE A 283 -6.55 -12.70 9.06
N ALA A 284 -7.01 -12.39 7.84
CA ALA A 284 -8.37 -11.92 7.60
C ALA A 284 -9.41 -12.91 8.18
N PRO A 285 -10.51 -12.40 8.78
CA PRO A 285 -11.62 -13.23 9.21
C PRO A 285 -12.13 -14.09 8.05
N PRO A 286 -12.61 -15.32 8.31
CA PRO A 286 -13.33 -16.07 7.29
C PRO A 286 -14.53 -15.23 6.85
N GLU A 287 -14.81 -15.18 5.54
CA GLU A 287 -16.04 -14.59 5.03
C GLU A 287 -17.20 -15.39 5.59
N ASP A 288 -17.87 -14.87 6.62
CA ASP A 288 -19.17 -15.37 7.02
C ASP A 288 -20.09 -15.26 5.80
N ALA A 289 -20.63 -16.39 5.36
CA ALA A 289 -21.68 -16.44 4.37
C ALA A 289 -22.94 -15.73 4.93
N GLY A 290 -23.01 -14.41 4.87
CA GLY A 290 -24.13 -13.65 5.43
C GLY A 290 -23.94 -12.15 5.41
N GLY A 291 -24.32 -11.51 4.31
CA GLY A 291 -24.33 -10.04 4.21
C GLY A 291 -25.05 -9.47 2.98
N SER A 292 -26.10 -10.14 2.48
CA SER A 292 -26.99 -9.54 1.48
C SER A 292 -28.17 -8.87 2.19
N THR A 293 -28.00 -7.62 2.60
CA THR A 293 -29.11 -6.73 2.97
C THR A 293 -29.82 -6.24 1.70
N ALA A 294 -30.68 -7.07 1.14
CA ALA A 294 -31.70 -6.64 0.19
C ALA A 294 -33.04 -7.25 0.60
N HIS A 295 -33.92 -6.38 1.11
CA HIS A 295 -35.31 -6.66 1.40
C HIS A 295 -35.98 -7.43 0.26
N THR A 296 -36.40 -8.67 0.53
CA THR A 296 -37.48 -9.32 -0.23
C THR A 296 -38.34 -10.10 0.76
N PRO A 297 -39.68 -9.93 0.78
CA PRO A 297 -40.53 -10.59 1.76
C PRO A 297 -40.68 -12.08 1.49
N MET A 298 -40.84 -12.84 2.57
CA MET A 298 -41.11 -14.28 2.62
C MET A 298 -42.21 -14.73 1.65
N SER A 299 -41.96 -15.83 0.96
CA SER A 299 -42.98 -16.79 0.55
C SER A 299 -42.62 -18.16 1.11
N LEU A 300 -43.62 -18.79 1.73
CA LEU A 300 -43.57 -20.05 2.45
C LEU A 300 -43.52 -21.26 1.49
N ASP A 301 -42.99 -22.36 2.02
CA ASP A 301 -43.11 -23.77 1.57
C ASP A 301 -42.22 -24.30 0.44
N THR A 302 -41.24 -25.16 0.80
CA THR A 302 -41.09 -26.58 0.38
C THR A 302 -39.82 -27.18 1.02
N PRO A 303 -39.82 -28.43 1.55
CA PRO A 303 -38.66 -29.01 2.24
C PRO A 303 -37.79 -29.86 1.29
N ALA A 304 -36.52 -29.47 1.07
CA ALA A 304 -35.51 -30.41 0.56
C ALA A 304 -34.07 -29.93 0.77
N THR A 305 -33.28 -30.82 1.39
CA THR A 305 -31.80 -30.93 1.35
C THR A 305 -30.96 -29.75 1.87
N LYS A 306 -30.53 -29.87 3.13
CA LYS A 306 -29.38 -29.13 3.69
C LYS A 306 -28.10 -29.48 2.93
N PRO A 307 -27.34 -28.52 2.37
CA PRO A 307 -25.92 -28.70 2.10
C PRO A 307 -25.12 -28.54 3.40
N GLY A 308 -24.02 -29.27 3.49
CA GLY A 308 -23.24 -29.53 4.68
C GLY A 308 -22.73 -28.31 5.44
N SER A 309 -22.85 -28.43 6.76
CA SER A 309 -22.04 -27.74 7.75
C SER A 309 -20.57 -28.19 7.62
N ASP A 310 -19.80 -27.55 6.74
CA ASP A 310 -18.35 -27.79 6.57
C ASP A 310 -17.47 -26.61 7.02
N ALA A 311 -18.00 -25.69 7.84
CA ALA A 311 -17.26 -24.52 8.30
C ALA A 311 -16.29 -24.78 9.48
N GLY A 312 -16.19 -26.00 10.00
CA GLY A 312 -15.44 -26.26 11.25
C GLY A 312 -14.80 -27.65 11.39
N GLY A 313 -14.57 -28.38 10.30
CA GLY A 313 -13.96 -29.71 10.38
C GLY A 313 -12.46 -29.69 10.76
N PRO A 314 -11.91 -30.75 11.39
CA PRO A 314 -10.48 -30.87 11.73
C PRO A 314 -9.54 -30.74 10.50
N ASN A 315 -10.05 -31.02 9.30
CA ASN A 315 -9.33 -30.80 8.03
C ASN A 315 -9.10 -29.31 7.72
N SER A 316 -10.00 -28.41 8.16
CA SER A 316 -9.86 -26.96 8.00
C SER A 316 -8.74 -26.41 8.91
N LEU A 317 -8.71 -26.82 10.18
CA LEU A 317 -7.65 -26.43 11.11
C LEU A 317 -6.27 -26.92 10.67
N ARG A 318 -6.16 -28.19 10.24
CA ARG A 318 -4.90 -28.75 9.70
C ARG A 318 -4.41 -27.97 8.47
N SER A 319 -5.32 -27.59 7.58
CA SER A 319 -5.00 -26.77 6.40
C SER A 319 -4.52 -25.38 6.80
N ARG A 320 -5.17 -24.75 7.81
CA ARG A 320 -4.75 -23.45 8.36
C ARG A 320 -3.36 -23.52 9.01
N ILE A 321 -3.08 -24.56 9.80
CA ILE A 321 -1.75 -24.81 10.39
C ILE A 321 -0.70 -24.97 9.28
N THR A 322 -1.01 -25.71 8.23
CA THR A 322 -0.10 -25.93 7.09
C THR A 322 0.20 -24.62 6.38
N ARG A 323 -0.83 -23.81 6.08
CA ARG A 323 -0.67 -22.49 5.45
C ARG A 323 0.14 -21.52 6.33
N TRP A 324 -0.09 -21.52 7.65
CA TRP A 324 0.69 -20.73 8.60
C TRP A 324 2.18 -21.12 8.58
N LYS A 325 2.48 -22.42 8.65
CA LYS A 325 3.87 -22.92 8.58
C LYS A 325 4.54 -22.55 7.25
N GLN A 326 3.80 -22.63 6.14
CA GLN A 326 4.30 -22.24 4.83
C GLN A 326 4.65 -20.74 4.77
N LEU A 327 3.76 -19.86 5.24
CA LEU A 327 4.02 -18.40 5.24
C LEU A 327 5.18 -18.02 6.14
N ARG A 328 5.25 -18.62 7.34
CA ARG A 328 6.35 -18.41 8.27
C ARG A 328 7.68 -18.83 7.66
N ARG A 329 7.73 -20.03 7.06
CA ARG A 329 8.92 -20.50 6.35
C ARG A 329 9.29 -19.61 5.16
N GLN A 330 8.33 -19.10 4.40
CA GLN A 330 8.61 -18.19 3.29
C GLN A 330 9.21 -16.85 3.75
N LEU A 331 8.79 -16.32 4.90
CA LEU A 331 9.42 -15.15 5.48
C LEU A 331 10.85 -15.46 5.95
N GLU A 332 11.05 -16.58 6.66
CA GLU A 332 12.37 -17.04 7.13
C GLU A 332 13.33 -17.25 5.94
N ASP A 333 12.89 -18.01 4.93
CA ASP A 333 13.63 -18.24 3.69
C ASP A 333 13.94 -16.90 2.98
N TRP A 334 13.00 -15.94 2.93
CA TRP A 334 13.26 -14.62 2.34
C TRP A 334 14.38 -13.87 3.08
N TYR A 335 14.35 -13.87 4.42
CA TYR A 335 15.35 -13.19 5.26
C TYR A 335 16.74 -13.83 5.15
N ASP A 336 16.82 -15.16 5.19
CA ASP A 336 18.07 -15.92 5.11
C ASP A 336 18.77 -15.77 3.74
N ASN A 337 18.01 -15.37 2.71
CA ASN A 337 18.46 -15.22 1.34
C ASN A 337 18.67 -13.75 0.93
N LEU A 338 18.71 -12.82 1.87
CA LEU A 338 18.88 -11.39 1.56
C LEU A 338 20.27 -11.05 0.99
N PRO A 339 20.35 -10.17 -0.03
CA PRO A 339 21.61 -9.60 -0.48
C PRO A 339 22.33 -8.83 0.63
N PHE A 340 23.66 -8.68 0.50
CA PHE A 340 24.46 -7.94 1.49
C PHE A 340 24.03 -6.48 1.66
N THR A 341 23.36 -5.88 0.66
CA THR A 341 22.85 -4.49 0.72
C THR A 341 21.73 -4.31 1.75
N PHE A 342 21.08 -5.41 2.18
CA PHE A 342 20.12 -5.41 3.27
C PHE A 342 20.77 -5.49 4.65
N GLN A 343 22.08 -5.67 4.76
CA GLN A 343 22.75 -5.69 6.06
C GLN A 343 22.85 -4.27 6.64
N PRO A 344 22.61 -4.09 7.95
CA PRO A 344 22.87 -2.82 8.59
C PRO A 344 24.37 -2.51 8.56
N TYR A 345 24.73 -1.27 8.22
CA TYR A 345 26.15 -0.86 8.22
C TYR A 345 26.65 -0.50 9.62
N ALA A 346 25.73 -0.24 10.56
CA ALA A 346 26.06 0.00 11.96
C ALA A 346 24.90 -0.41 12.88
N ILE A 347 25.25 -0.94 14.06
CA ILE A 347 24.33 -1.22 15.16
C ILE A 347 24.96 -0.61 16.42
N MET A 348 24.27 0.33 17.06
CA MET A 348 24.77 1.05 18.23
C MET A 348 23.80 0.94 19.40
N GLY A 349 24.28 0.85 20.64
CA GLY A 349 23.38 0.93 21.80
C GLY A 349 22.63 2.26 21.83
N ALA A 350 21.31 2.23 22.00
CA ALA A 350 20.51 3.43 22.23
C ALA A 350 20.68 3.86 23.70
N GLN A 351 21.81 4.50 24.00
CA GLN A 351 22.11 5.03 25.34
C GLN A 351 21.61 6.48 25.46
N THR A 352 21.17 6.88 26.65
CA THR A 352 21.16 8.28 27.06
C THR A 352 22.61 8.73 27.26
N PRO A 353 22.99 9.95 26.85
CA PRO A 353 24.33 10.47 27.12
C PRO A 353 24.49 10.61 28.64
N SER A 354 25.18 9.65 29.25
CA SER A 354 25.58 9.66 30.66
C SER A 354 27.08 9.38 30.71
N ASP A 355 27.78 10.07 31.61
CA ASP A 355 29.24 9.94 31.79
C ASP A 355 29.66 8.61 32.43
N GLN A 356 28.72 7.73 32.80
CA GLN A 356 29.01 6.43 33.39
C GLN A 356 28.74 5.27 32.42
N PRO A 357 29.64 4.27 32.34
CA PRO A 357 29.37 3.06 31.58
C PRO A 357 28.16 2.34 32.21
N PRO A 358 27.22 1.84 31.40
CA PRO A 358 25.98 1.29 31.92
C PRO A 358 26.23 -0.04 32.63
N ASP A 359 25.57 -0.25 33.78
CA ASP A 359 25.58 -1.52 34.52
C ASP A 359 24.88 -2.66 33.76
N HIS A 360 24.12 -2.33 32.71
CA HIS A 360 23.29 -3.25 31.93
C HIS A 360 23.44 -3.01 30.41
N PRO A 361 23.27 -4.04 29.58
CA PRO A 361 23.24 -3.87 28.13
C PRO A 361 22.13 -2.89 27.72
N PRO A 362 22.33 -2.12 26.62
CA PRO A 362 21.35 -1.14 26.18
C PRO A 362 20.04 -1.83 25.81
N ARG A 363 18.92 -1.25 26.27
CA ARG A 363 17.57 -1.80 26.09
C ARG A 363 17.12 -1.88 24.63
N PHE A 364 17.53 -0.88 23.85
CA PHE A 364 17.38 -0.84 22.40
C PHE A 364 18.72 -0.65 21.72
N THR A 365 18.78 -1.05 20.46
CA THR A 365 19.87 -0.70 19.56
C THR A 365 19.35 0.23 18.47
N ARG A 366 20.18 1.14 17.98
CA ARG A 366 19.96 1.93 16.78
C ARG A 366 20.54 1.15 15.61
N ILE A 367 19.72 0.88 14.59
CA ILE A 367 20.09 0.05 13.45
C ILE A 367 20.12 0.94 12.20
N PHE A 368 21.28 1.07 11.58
CA PHE A 368 21.49 1.98 10.45
C PHE A 368 21.66 1.22 9.13
N PHE A 369 20.96 1.67 8.10
CA PHE A 369 21.02 1.09 6.75
C PHE A 369 21.52 2.13 5.75
N SER A 370 22.33 1.67 4.79
CA SER A 370 22.84 2.50 3.70
C SER A 370 21.77 2.74 2.64
N VAL A 371 20.84 1.79 2.49
CA VAL A 371 19.74 1.84 1.52
C VAL A 371 18.40 1.97 2.27
N PRO A 372 17.67 3.10 2.11
CA PRO A 372 16.38 3.32 2.80
C PRO A 372 15.32 2.25 2.50
N MET A 373 15.31 1.72 1.27
CA MET A 373 14.42 0.65 0.86
C MET A 373 14.62 -0.63 1.70
N CYS A 374 15.88 -0.99 1.98
CA CYS A 374 16.21 -2.15 2.80
C CYS A 374 15.72 -1.98 4.25
N ALA A 375 15.88 -0.78 4.83
CA ALA A 375 15.31 -0.48 6.15
C ALA A 375 13.79 -0.64 6.17
N ALA A 376 13.11 -0.14 5.13
CA ALA A 376 11.66 -0.27 5.00
C ALA A 376 11.21 -1.74 4.83
N ALA A 377 11.92 -2.52 4.01
CA ALA A 377 11.65 -3.93 3.82
C ALA A 377 11.88 -4.73 5.11
N LEU A 378 12.99 -4.51 5.80
CA LEU A 378 13.27 -5.22 7.06
C LEU A 378 12.30 -4.87 8.18
N GLN A 379 11.85 -3.62 8.24
CA GLN A 379 10.75 -3.28 9.15
C GLN A 379 9.51 -4.08 8.79
N LEU A 380 9.13 -4.10 7.51
CA LEU A 380 7.92 -4.78 7.03
C LEU A 380 7.99 -6.31 7.27
N TYR A 381 9.19 -6.89 7.19
CA TYR A 381 9.46 -8.27 7.56
C TYR A 381 9.13 -8.54 9.03
N HIS A 382 9.66 -7.72 9.95
CA HIS A 382 9.38 -7.87 11.38
C HIS A 382 7.90 -7.64 11.71
N PHE A 383 7.25 -6.70 11.03
CA PHE A 383 5.81 -6.51 11.13
C PHE A 383 5.03 -7.78 10.74
N ALA A 384 5.37 -8.39 9.59
CA ALA A 384 4.73 -9.62 9.14
C ALA A 384 4.97 -10.82 10.08
N GLN A 385 6.18 -10.92 10.65
CA GLN A 385 6.51 -11.95 11.64
C GLN A 385 5.63 -11.83 12.89
N ILE A 386 5.48 -10.61 13.44
CA ILE A 386 4.61 -10.39 14.60
C ILE A 386 3.16 -10.79 14.28
N LEU A 387 2.64 -10.38 13.11
CA LEU A 387 1.28 -10.74 12.70
C LEU A 387 1.07 -12.26 12.63
N LEU A 388 2.01 -13.01 12.06
CA LEU A 388 1.92 -14.47 12.02
C LEU A 388 2.04 -15.08 13.41
N LEU A 389 2.92 -14.57 14.28
CA LEU A 389 3.08 -15.07 15.65
C LEU A 389 1.79 -14.92 16.45
N LEU A 390 1.16 -13.75 16.37
CA LEU A 390 -0.10 -13.48 17.07
C LEU A 390 -1.29 -14.27 16.49
N ASN A 391 -1.20 -14.72 15.24
CA ASN A 391 -2.23 -15.51 14.55
C ASN A 391 -1.83 -16.98 14.36
N GLN A 392 -0.93 -17.51 15.19
CA GLN A 392 -0.53 -18.91 15.14
C GLN A 392 -1.74 -19.82 15.50
N PRO A 393 -2.20 -20.69 14.58
CA PRO A 393 -3.26 -21.63 14.90
C PRO A 393 -2.75 -22.66 15.92
N VAL A 394 -3.54 -22.90 16.96
CA VAL A 394 -3.17 -23.81 18.04
C VAL A 394 -3.84 -25.17 17.81
N ASP A 395 -3.04 -26.24 17.82
CA ASP A 395 -3.57 -27.61 17.73
C ASP A 395 -4.19 -28.00 19.09
N GLU A 396 -5.44 -28.43 19.10
CA GLU A 396 -6.16 -28.85 20.31
C GLU A 396 -5.47 -30.02 21.04
N SER A 397 -4.70 -30.85 20.33
CA SER A 397 -3.92 -31.91 20.95
C SER A 397 -2.75 -31.37 21.76
N ASP A 398 -2.11 -30.29 21.29
CA ASP A 398 -1.01 -29.62 21.98
C ASP A 398 -1.49 -28.84 23.21
N THR A 399 -2.73 -28.32 23.20
CA THR A 399 -3.27 -27.53 24.33
C THR A 399 -3.73 -28.36 25.53
N ARG A 400 -3.99 -29.65 25.35
CA ARG A 400 -4.36 -30.53 26.49
C ARG A 400 -3.27 -30.61 27.55
N ASN A 401 -2.01 -30.36 27.17
CA ASN A 401 -0.91 -30.25 28.12
C ASN A 401 -0.70 -28.79 28.51
N LEU A 402 -0.99 -28.46 29.77
CA LEU A 402 -0.84 -27.11 30.32
C LEU A 402 0.60 -26.56 30.16
N ALA A 403 1.62 -27.42 30.30
CA ALA A 403 3.01 -27.01 30.12
C ALA A 403 3.32 -26.63 28.66
N ASN A 404 2.68 -27.29 27.68
CA ASN A 404 2.82 -26.91 26.26
C ASN A 404 2.19 -25.55 26.00
N ARG A 405 0.98 -25.28 26.54
CA ARG A 405 0.32 -23.97 26.40
C ARG A 405 1.16 -22.83 26.97
N ILE A 406 1.70 -22.99 28.18
CA ILE A 406 2.56 -21.98 28.81
C ILE A 406 3.81 -21.72 27.97
N ARG A 407 4.45 -22.79 27.45
CA ARG A 407 5.61 -22.65 26.56
C ARG A 407 5.27 -21.91 25.26
N MET A 408 4.10 -22.16 24.68
CA MET A 408 3.63 -21.45 23.49
C MET A 408 3.44 -19.95 23.75
N PHE A 409 2.75 -19.58 24.84
CA PHE A 409 2.56 -18.15 25.18
C PHE A 409 3.89 -17.44 25.42
N ARG A 410 4.81 -18.07 26.16
CA ARG A 410 6.15 -17.52 26.38
C ARG A 410 6.90 -17.32 25.07
N LYS A 411 6.87 -18.32 24.18
CA LYS A 411 7.53 -18.23 22.87
C LYS A 411 6.97 -17.08 22.03
N VAL A 412 5.64 -16.94 21.96
CA VAL A 412 4.99 -15.84 21.22
C VAL A 412 5.35 -14.48 21.82
N SER A 413 5.41 -14.37 23.15
CA SER A 413 5.82 -13.15 23.85
C SER A 413 7.29 -12.81 23.55
N GLU A 414 8.22 -13.75 23.75
CA GLU A 414 9.66 -13.53 23.53
C GLU A 414 9.97 -13.17 22.06
N GLU A 415 9.38 -13.88 21.10
CA GLU A 415 9.63 -13.62 19.67
C GLU A 415 8.95 -12.33 19.18
N SER A 416 7.73 -12.04 19.63
CA SER A 416 7.06 -10.78 19.24
C SER A 416 7.78 -9.56 19.84
N GLU A 417 8.29 -9.66 21.07
CA GLU A 417 9.10 -8.62 21.69
C GLU A 417 10.45 -8.45 20.98
N HIS A 418 11.09 -9.54 20.55
CA HIS A 418 12.31 -9.49 19.73
C HIS A 418 12.10 -8.70 18.42
N HIS A 419 11.06 -9.04 17.65
CA HIS A 419 10.73 -8.32 16.42
C HIS A 419 10.32 -6.86 16.68
N SER A 420 9.61 -6.61 17.78
CA SER A 420 9.24 -5.25 18.22
C SER A 420 10.47 -4.38 18.51
N ARG A 421 11.51 -4.96 19.13
CA ARG A 421 12.80 -4.28 19.33
C ARG A 421 13.51 -3.99 18.02
N GLN A 422 13.46 -4.89 17.04
CA GLN A 422 14.04 -4.64 15.71
C GLN A 422 13.33 -3.47 15.01
N ILE A 423 11.99 -3.44 15.03
CA ILE A 423 11.19 -2.33 14.46
C ILE A 423 11.60 -0.99 15.10
N CYS A 424 11.64 -0.94 16.43
CA CYS A 424 12.05 0.26 17.15
C CYS A 424 13.51 0.62 16.86
N GLY A 425 14.39 -0.36 16.73
CA GLY A 425 15.80 -0.14 16.46
C GLY A 425 16.07 0.44 15.07
N ILE A 426 15.33 -0.02 14.06
CA ILE A 426 15.32 0.58 12.72
C ILE A 426 14.85 2.03 12.82
N ALA A 427 13.80 2.32 13.60
CA ALA A 427 13.25 3.67 13.73
C ALA A 427 14.23 4.62 14.45
N LEU A 428 14.89 4.12 15.50
CA LEU A 428 15.95 4.84 16.23
C LEU A 428 17.19 5.10 15.38
N GLY A 429 17.39 4.34 14.30
CA GLY A 429 18.38 4.61 13.26
C GLY A 429 18.07 5.85 12.41
N LYS A 430 16.91 6.50 12.62
CA LYS A 430 16.44 7.70 11.91
C LYS A 430 16.48 7.54 10.38
N PRO A 431 15.74 6.57 9.81
CA PRO A 431 15.67 6.43 8.37
C PRO A 431 14.97 7.66 7.75
N PRO A 432 15.11 7.90 6.44
CA PRO A 432 14.52 9.07 5.80
C PRO A 432 12.99 9.18 6.03
N PRO A 433 12.41 10.40 5.98
CA PRO A 433 10.98 10.65 6.23
C PRO A 433 10.02 9.71 5.48
N ALA A 434 10.36 9.35 4.24
CA ALA A 434 9.57 8.42 3.42
C ALA A 434 9.47 7.01 4.03
N VAL A 435 10.53 6.53 4.69
CA VAL A 435 10.53 5.27 5.43
C VAL A 435 9.79 5.46 6.75
N ALA A 436 10.13 6.50 7.51
CA ALA A 436 9.58 6.79 8.83
C ALA A 436 8.04 6.83 8.82
N ARG A 437 7.43 7.47 7.81
CA ARG A 437 5.96 7.47 7.62
C ARG A 437 5.37 6.07 7.49
N GLN A 438 6.06 5.14 6.82
CA GLN A 438 5.58 3.77 6.65
C GLN A 438 5.62 2.98 7.97
N MET A 439 6.39 3.43 8.95
CA MET A 439 6.63 2.72 10.21
C MET A 439 5.50 2.85 11.22
N VAL A 440 4.54 3.77 11.03
CA VAL A 440 3.47 4.05 11.99
C VAL A 440 2.74 2.77 12.43
N HIS A 441 2.30 1.94 11.49
CA HIS A 441 1.58 0.69 11.79
C HIS A 441 2.46 -0.36 12.46
N SER A 442 3.73 -0.45 12.08
CA SER A 442 4.68 -1.38 12.69
C SER A 442 5.06 -0.98 14.11
N LEU A 443 5.17 0.32 14.39
CA LEU A 443 5.46 0.86 15.71
C LEU A 443 4.26 0.72 16.63
N TYR A 444 3.05 0.95 16.10
CA TYR A 444 1.82 0.65 16.82
C TYR A 444 1.77 -0.83 17.23
N LEU A 445 1.98 -1.75 16.29
CA LEU A 445 1.99 -3.19 16.58
C LEU A 445 3.10 -3.57 17.60
N ALA A 446 4.29 -2.98 17.47
CA ALA A 446 5.37 -3.18 18.43
C ALA A 446 4.98 -2.68 19.84
N GLY A 447 4.29 -1.55 19.94
CA GLY A 447 3.77 -1.01 21.18
C GLY A 447 2.79 -1.95 21.90
N LEU A 448 1.93 -2.64 21.13
CA LEU A 448 1.02 -3.66 21.69
C LEU A 448 1.77 -4.86 22.27
N CYS A 449 2.97 -5.17 21.79
CA CYS A 449 3.77 -6.31 22.24
C CYS A 449 4.59 -6.01 23.50
N PHE A 450 4.84 -4.74 23.84
CA PHE A 450 5.65 -4.39 25.00
C PHE A 450 4.86 -4.38 26.30
N GLU A 451 5.46 -4.92 27.37
CA GLU A 451 4.91 -4.87 28.73
C GLU A 451 5.48 -3.72 29.55
N ALA A 452 6.80 -3.51 29.47
CA ALA A 452 7.50 -2.59 30.35
C ALA A 452 7.34 -1.12 29.94
N LYS A 453 7.12 -0.24 30.92
CA LYS A 453 6.77 1.18 30.72
C LYS A 453 7.76 1.92 29.83
N ASP A 454 9.07 1.72 30.01
CA ASP A 454 10.05 2.49 29.24
C ASP A 454 10.10 2.08 27.76
N ASP A 455 9.84 0.80 27.42
CA ASP A 455 9.72 0.36 26.02
C ASP A 455 8.52 1.02 25.35
N ARG A 456 7.38 1.05 26.06
CA ARG A 456 6.16 1.74 25.62
C ARG A 456 6.40 3.23 25.39
N MET A 457 7.18 3.88 26.27
CA MET A 457 7.55 5.29 26.11
C MET A 457 8.43 5.52 24.88
N VAL A 458 9.35 4.61 24.54
CA VAL A 458 10.14 4.69 23.31
C VAL A 458 9.23 4.66 22.08
N VAL A 459 8.22 3.79 22.04
CA VAL A 459 7.25 3.74 20.93
C VAL A 459 6.48 5.05 20.80
N ILE A 460 5.98 5.61 21.91
CA ILE A 460 5.29 6.92 21.89
C ILE A 460 6.21 8.00 21.30
N GLU A 461 7.46 8.05 21.73
CA GLU A 461 8.43 9.04 21.28
C GLU A 461 8.74 8.89 19.80
N LEU A 462 8.90 7.65 19.31
CA LEU A 462 9.10 7.37 17.89
C LEU A 462 7.90 7.80 17.03
N LEU A 463 6.67 7.53 17.48
CA LEU A 463 5.45 7.97 16.78
C LEU A 463 5.35 9.50 16.72
N LYS A 464 5.57 10.19 17.85
CA LYS A 464 5.59 11.66 17.91
C LYS A 464 6.66 12.27 17.01
N ASN A 465 7.84 11.64 16.95
CA ASN A 465 8.92 12.08 16.07
C ASN A 465 8.55 11.93 14.59
N ILE A 466 7.90 10.83 14.21
CA ILE A 466 7.36 10.66 12.85
C ILE A 466 6.34 11.75 12.51
N GLU A 467 5.44 12.08 13.45
CA GLU A 467 4.43 13.12 13.24
C GLU A 467 5.05 14.52 13.04
N ARG A 468 6.08 14.84 13.83
CA ARG A 468 6.83 16.10 13.69
C ARG A 468 7.64 16.15 12.39
N GLU A 469 8.34 15.09 12.02
CA GLU A 469 9.23 15.08 10.86
C GLU A 469 8.48 14.91 9.53
N THR A 470 7.36 14.20 9.55
CA THR A 470 6.65 13.80 8.33
C THR A 470 5.25 14.38 8.21
N GLY A 471 4.71 15.05 9.22
CA GLY A 471 3.32 15.53 9.23
C GLY A 471 2.27 14.41 9.18
N ALA A 472 2.65 13.14 9.32
CA ALA A 472 1.69 12.04 9.37
C ALA A 472 0.99 12.05 10.74
N SER A 473 -0.35 12.02 10.75
CA SER A 473 -1.12 11.94 12.00
C SER A 473 -0.81 10.63 12.73
N THR A 474 -0.20 10.73 13.92
CA THR A 474 0.07 9.56 14.79
C THR A 474 -0.63 9.66 16.14
N ALA A 475 -1.14 10.84 16.50
CA ALA A 475 -1.80 11.10 17.77
C ALA A 475 -2.91 10.09 18.11
N HIS A 476 -3.72 9.67 17.13
CA HIS A 476 -4.74 8.65 17.35
C HIS A 476 -4.14 7.29 17.77
N ARG A 477 -3.08 6.82 17.10
CA ARG A 477 -2.38 5.59 17.47
C ARG A 477 -1.75 5.67 18.86
N VAL A 478 -1.22 6.83 19.23
CA VAL A 478 -0.70 7.07 20.59
C VAL A 478 -1.80 6.97 21.64
N ARG A 479 -2.99 7.54 21.38
CA ARG A 479 -4.16 7.42 22.28
C ARG A 479 -4.61 5.97 22.41
N GLU A 480 -4.80 5.28 21.28
CA GLU A 480 -5.17 3.86 21.27
C GLU A 480 -4.18 3.01 22.07
N LEU A 481 -2.87 3.22 21.91
CA LEU A 481 -1.87 2.49 22.70
C LEU A 481 -2.01 2.72 24.20
N ARG A 482 -2.20 3.98 24.62
CA ARG A 482 -2.40 4.33 26.04
C ARG A 482 -3.63 3.64 26.62
N GLU A 483 -4.73 3.63 25.86
CA GLU A 483 -5.97 2.93 26.22
C GLU A 483 -5.71 1.41 26.37
N GLN A 484 -5.05 0.78 25.38
CA GLN A 484 -4.71 -0.65 25.42
C GLN A 484 -3.77 -1.01 26.57
N TRP A 485 -2.94 -0.08 27.01
CA TRP A 485 -2.04 -0.24 28.16
C TRP A 485 -2.70 0.04 29.51
N GLY A 486 -3.94 0.51 29.53
CA GLY A 486 -4.65 0.94 30.74
C GLY A 486 -4.03 2.19 31.38
N TRP A 487 -3.40 3.06 30.60
CA TRP A 487 -2.88 4.34 31.08
C TRP A 487 -4.01 5.36 31.03
N GLU A 488 -4.62 5.66 32.18
CA GLU A 488 -5.61 6.73 32.29
C GLU A 488 -4.98 8.08 31.89
N GLU A 489 -5.74 8.94 31.22
CA GLU A 489 -5.37 10.35 31.14
C GLU A 489 -5.45 10.90 32.56
N GLU A 490 -4.31 11.16 33.20
CA GLU A 490 -4.28 11.98 34.41
C GLU A 490 -4.93 13.32 34.03
N VAL A 491 -6.20 13.47 34.41
CA VAL A 491 -6.91 14.74 34.37
C VAL A 491 -6.08 15.67 35.26
N GLN A 492 -5.28 16.53 34.64
CA GLN A 492 -4.67 17.64 35.34
C GLN A 492 -5.83 18.53 35.80
N GLU A 493 -6.28 18.34 37.04
CA GLU A 493 -7.04 19.35 37.75
C GLU A 493 -6.17 20.60 37.79
N VAL A 494 -6.51 21.56 36.93
CA VAL A 494 -5.98 22.92 37.00
C VAL A 494 -6.47 23.49 38.32
N GLN A 495 -5.60 23.50 39.33
CA GLN A 495 -5.78 24.27 40.57
C GLN A 495 -5.47 25.74 40.36
#